data_AF-A0A9W6ZLJ6-F1
#
_entry.id   AF-A0A9W6ZLJ6-F1
#
_cell.length_a   1.000
_cell.length_b   1.000
_cell.length_c   1.000
_cell.angle_alpha   90.00
_cell.angle_beta   90.00
_cell.angle_gamma   90.00
#
_symmetry.space_group_name_H-M   'P 1'
#
loop_
_entity.id
_entity.type
_entity.pdbx_description
1 polymer ?
#
loop_
_entity_poly.entity_id
_entity_poly.type
_entity_poly.pdbx_seq_one_letter_code
_entity_poly.pdbx_strand_id
1 'polypeptide(L)'
;MESSGEERKKIAVVGSGIAGLSCAWLLSQKHDVTIFEREKKLGMDAHAVINPDGTHFDVPLRIFNPEYYPNLTKLYETVGVKFQPVDFAFSCTYLLPGAGTMETLERERTETGLSFFRYSNMNSIVKFPYPSLSLDPMQKWVPGWVQAVRKYGKLCYELVYFFVIAPRHIGTSRMNNKSLGDYLRGEGYSQDFIGELLYPMLTVVCTCSYETLDKYPAEVIAAYHDSYGSWTWLPNPKRANRFSGGEHCRVTDGVCDVVAKLSADCKKLNLNAKCFEGTEGVTNKDFAAAAPPLRAWPSSSHLSSQCPGKLAASMCSIWMHNVDCTLDPSLIQTWNPIIEPAPEKVIVNSWFERPTLNTGTCRGIDLLASSQGEGGIYFV
;
A
#
# COMPACT_ATOMS: atom_id res chain seq x y z
N MET A 1 7.74 -36.44 34.07
CA MET A 1 7.48 -34.98 33.99
C MET A 1 6.09 -34.84 33.39
N GLU A 2 5.09 -34.65 34.22
CA GLU A 2 3.71 -34.39 33.80
C GLU A 2 3.67 -33.07 33.03
N SER A 3 3.22 -33.11 31.78
CA SER A 3 2.79 -31.90 31.09
C SER A 3 1.55 -31.40 31.83
N SER A 4 1.65 -30.24 32.48
CA SER A 4 0.50 -29.51 32.96
C SER A 4 -0.42 -29.24 31.77
N GLY A 5 -1.49 -30.04 31.65
CA GLY A 5 -2.47 -29.88 30.58
C GLY A 5 -3.17 -28.53 30.77
N GLU A 6 -2.83 -27.55 29.95
CA GLU A 6 -3.52 -26.27 29.95
C GLU A 6 -5.03 -26.51 29.77
N GLU A 7 -5.84 -25.97 30.70
CA GLU A 7 -7.29 -26.10 30.66
C GLU A 7 -7.85 -25.47 29.37
N ARG A 8 -8.75 -26.19 28.70
CA ARG A 8 -9.38 -25.73 27.46
C ARG A 8 -10.31 -24.55 27.72
N LYS A 9 -9.85 -23.33 27.42
CA LYS A 9 -10.63 -22.10 27.57
C LYS A 9 -11.69 -21.92 26.48
N LYS A 10 -12.76 -21.19 26.81
CA LYS A 10 -13.73 -20.65 25.84
C LYS A 10 -13.29 -19.24 25.45
N ILE A 11 -13.04 -19.02 24.16
CA ILE A 11 -12.49 -17.75 23.66
C ILE A 11 -13.41 -17.19 22.58
N ALA A 12 -13.76 -15.91 22.70
CA ALA A 12 -14.45 -15.17 21.66
C ALA A 12 -13.42 -14.37 20.85
N VAL A 13 -13.44 -14.51 19.53
CA VAL A 13 -12.69 -13.65 18.61
C VAL A 13 -13.68 -12.76 17.89
N VAL A 14 -13.50 -11.45 17.98
CA VAL A 14 -14.40 -10.45 17.39
C VAL A 14 -13.74 -9.84 16.16
N GLY A 15 -14.32 -10.07 14.99
CA GLY A 15 -13.79 -9.68 13.69
C GLY A 15 -13.11 -10.85 12.94
N SER A 16 -13.41 -10.97 11.64
CA SER A 16 -12.88 -12.03 10.77
C SER A 16 -11.86 -11.53 9.73
N GLY A 17 -11.22 -10.38 9.98
CA GLY A 17 -10.04 -9.96 9.22
C GLY A 17 -8.85 -10.92 9.40
N ILE A 18 -7.74 -10.68 8.68
CA ILE A 18 -6.58 -11.58 8.70
C ILE A 18 -6.04 -11.83 10.12
N ALA A 19 -6.02 -10.81 10.98
CA ALA A 19 -5.60 -10.95 12.37
C ALA A 19 -6.55 -11.86 13.16
N GLY A 20 -7.86 -11.59 13.11
CA GLY A 20 -8.89 -12.39 13.78
C GLY A 20 -8.92 -13.84 13.31
N LEU A 21 -8.88 -14.08 12.00
CA LEU A 21 -8.83 -15.44 11.45
C LEU A 21 -7.54 -16.18 11.81
N SER A 22 -6.39 -15.50 11.80
CA SER A 22 -5.13 -16.11 12.23
C SER A 22 -5.14 -16.47 13.71
N CYS A 23 -5.69 -15.59 14.56
CA CYS A 23 -5.89 -15.85 15.98
C CYS A 23 -6.84 -17.03 16.20
N ALA A 24 -7.98 -17.06 15.53
CA ALA A 24 -8.96 -18.13 15.65
C ALA A 24 -8.39 -19.47 15.17
N TRP A 25 -7.70 -19.47 14.04
CA TRP A 25 -7.01 -20.65 13.50
C TRP A 25 -6.01 -21.23 14.50
N LEU A 26 -5.16 -20.37 15.10
CA LEU A 26 -4.14 -20.84 16.05
C LEU A 26 -4.75 -21.30 17.38
N LEU A 27 -5.69 -20.52 17.94
CA LEU A 27 -6.30 -20.81 19.24
C LEU A 27 -7.23 -22.03 19.20
N SER A 28 -7.92 -22.27 18.07
CA SER A 28 -8.88 -23.37 17.93
C SER A 28 -8.22 -24.76 18.07
N GLN A 29 -6.91 -24.85 17.86
CA GLN A 29 -6.13 -26.08 18.04
C GLN A 29 -6.07 -26.54 19.49
N LYS A 30 -6.19 -25.62 20.46
CA LYS A 30 -6.10 -25.91 21.90
C LYS A 30 -7.32 -25.48 22.71
N HIS A 31 -8.13 -24.58 22.17
CA HIS A 31 -9.23 -23.92 22.88
C HIS A 31 -10.57 -24.11 22.17
N ASP A 32 -11.65 -23.68 22.80
CA ASP A 32 -12.99 -23.63 22.22
C ASP A 32 -13.24 -22.19 21.74
N VAL A 33 -13.06 -21.95 20.44
CA VAL A 33 -13.09 -20.62 19.85
C VAL A 33 -14.43 -20.38 19.16
N THR A 34 -15.03 -19.21 19.39
CA THR A 34 -16.18 -18.69 18.64
C THR A 34 -15.82 -17.39 17.95
N ILE A 35 -16.03 -17.31 16.64
CA ILE A 35 -15.82 -16.09 15.87
C ILE A 35 -17.13 -15.30 15.79
N PHE A 36 -17.07 -14.01 16.08
CA PHE A 36 -18.15 -13.06 15.91
C PHE A 36 -17.79 -12.09 14.78
N GLU A 37 -18.62 -12.00 13.76
CA GLU A 37 -18.42 -11.14 12.58
C GLU A 37 -19.68 -10.31 12.35
N ARG A 38 -19.51 -9.01 12.10
CA ARG A 38 -20.62 -8.07 11.83
C ARG A 38 -21.24 -8.31 10.46
N GLU A 39 -20.45 -8.80 9.51
CA GLU A 39 -20.90 -9.06 8.15
C GLU A 39 -21.60 -10.42 8.00
N LYS A 40 -22.28 -10.61 6.86
CA LYS A 40 -22.98 -11.87 6.52
C LYS A 40 -22.06 -13.03 6.14
N LYS A 41 -20.76 -12.77 5.99
CA LYS A 41 -19.74 -13.73 5.58
C LYS A 41 -18.45 -13.38 6.32
N LEU A 42 -17.64 -14.40 6.60
CA LEU A 42 -16.26 -14.18 7.02
C LEU A 42 -15.50 -13.49 5.90
N GLY A 43 -14.60 -12.59 6.24
CA GLY A 43 -13.86 -11.86 5.23
C GLY A 43 -12.89 -10.85 5.81
N MET A 44 -11.99 -10.44 4.93
CA MET A 44 -11.11 -9.31 5.19
C MET A 44 -11.72 -8.06 4.56
N ASP A 45 -11.09 -6.90 4.76
CA ASP A 45 -11.37 -5.70 3.96
C ASP A 45 -11.02 -5.86 2.46
N ALA A 46 -10.73 -7.08 2.00
CA ALA A 46 -10.66 -7.43 0.60
C ALA A 46 -11.60 -8.59 0.32
N HIS A 47 -12.24 -8.56 -0.84
CA HIS A 47 -13.08 -9.65 -1.33
C HIS A 47 -12.70 -10.00 -2.77
N ALA A 48 -12.86 -11.27 -3.11
CA ALA A 48 -12.69 -11.75 -4.48
C ALA A 48 -13.97 -11.47 -5.28
N VAL A 49 -13.81 -10.79 -6.42
CA VAL A 49 -14.82 -10.68 -7.46
C VAL A 49 -14.63 -11.84 -8.42
N ILE A 50 -15.69 -12.61 -8.68
CA ILE A 50 -15.67 -13.75 -9.59
C ILE A 50 -16.43 -13.34 -10.86
N ASN A 51 -15.75 -13.36 -11.99
CA ASN A 51 -16.32 -13.08 -13.30
C ASN A 51 -17.14 -14.29 -13.80
N PRO A 52 -18.08 -14.09 -14.75
CA PRO A 52 -18.86 -15.18 -15.33
C PRO A 52 -18.03 -16.26 -16.04
N ASP A 53 -16.84 -15.92 -16.51
CA ASP A 53 -15.89 -16.85 -17.14
C ASP A 53 -15.07 -17.68 -16.13
N GLY A 54 -15.30 -17.48 -14.83
CA GLY A 54 -14.61 -18.17 -13.74
C GLY A 54 -13.29 -17.53 -13.31
N THR A 55 -12.82 -16.48 -14.00
CA THR A 55 -11.68 -15.68 -13.53
C THR A 55 -12.05 -14.89 -12.28
N HIS A 56 -11.08 -14.54 -11.45
CA HIS A 56 -11.33 -13.79 -10.22
C HIS A 56 -10.22 -12.81 -9.90
N PHE A 57 -10.56 -11.75 -9.18
CA PHE A 57 -9.60 -10.75 -8.73
C PHE A 57 -10.00 -10.15 -7.39
N ASP A 58 -9.01 -9.73 -6.60
CA ASP A 58 -9.24 -9.15 -5.28
C ASP A 58 -9.51 -7.64 -5.36
N VAL A 59 -10.49 -7.17 -4.57
CA VAL A 59 -10.81 -5.75 -4.40
C VAL A 59 -10.76 -5.38 -2.91
N PRO A 60 -9.81 -4.51 -2.49
CA PRO A 60 -8.69 -4.00 -3.26
C PRO A 60 -7.65 -5.11 -3.54
N LEU A 61 -6.79 -4.91 -4.53
CA LEU A 61 -5.68 -5.80 -4.81
C LEU A 61 -4.82 -6.01 -3.55
N ARG A 62 -4.48 -7.27 -3.26
CA ARG A 62 -3.58 -7.65 -2.16
C ARG A 62 -2.29 -8.25 -2.71
N ILE A 63 -1.23 -7.47 -2.60
CA ILE A 63 0.15 -7.89 -2.84
C ILE A 63 0.90 -7.81 -1.50
N PHE A 64 1.78 -8.77 -1.24
CA PHE A 64 2.66 -8.76 -0.08
C PHE A 64 4.09 -9.10 -0.51
N ASN A 65 5.05 -8.72 0.31
CA ASN A 65 6.45 -9.10 0.12
C ASN A 65 6.82 -10.16 1.16
N PRO A 66 7.23 -11.38 0.77
CA PRO A 66 7.56 -12.43 1.71
C PRO A 66 8.66 -12.07 2.71
N GLU A 67 9.57 -11.17 2.33
CA GLU A 67 10.64 -10.69 3.20
C GLU A 67 10.15 -9.67 4.23
N TYR A 68 9.12 -8.89 3.90
CA TYR A 68 8.55 -7.89 4.82
C TYR A 68 7.60 -8.54 5.81
N TYR A 69 6.93 -9.61 5.38
CA TYR A 69 5.93 -10.31 6.16
C TYR A 69 6.30 -11.78 6.39
N PRO A 70 7.45 -12.10 7.03
CA PRO A 70 7.91 -13.48 7.19
C PRO A 70 6.91 -14.36 7.94
N ASN A 71 6.22 -13.81 8.95
CA ASN A 71 5.18 -14.54 9.68
C ASN A 71 3.94 -14.82 8.82
N LEU A 72 3.53 -13.88 7.97
CA LEU A 72 2.42 -14.09 7.03
C LEU A 72 2.78 -15.14 5.99
N THR A 73 3.98 -15.06 5.42
CA THR A 73 4.51 -16.07 4.49
C THR A 73 4.49 -17.44 5.15
N LYS A 74 4.96 -17.54 6.40
CA LYS A 74 5.00 -18.81 7.10
C LYS A 74 3.61 -19.36 7.42
N LEU A 75 2.67 -18.49 7.77
CA LEU A 75 1.27 -18.84 7.94
C LEU A 75 0.71 -19.41 6.64
N TYR A 76 0.88 -18.71 5.52
CA TYR A 76 0.41 -19.16 4.20
C TYR A 76 0.99 -20.52 3.81
N GLU A 77 2.30 -20.73 3.99
CA GLU A 77 2.93 -22.04 3.77
C GLU A 77 2.31 -23.14 4.63
N THR A 78 2.04 -22.83 5.91
CA THR A 78 1.56 -23.80 6.90
C THR A 78 0.12 -24.21 6.63
N VAL A 79 -0.74 -23.27 6.22
CA VAL A 79 -2.14 -23.57 5.87
C VAL A 79 -2.32 -23.96 4.41
N GLY A 80 -1.23 -23.98 3.62
CA GLY A 80 -1.24 -24.38 2.22
C GLY A 80 -1.79 -23.34 1.25
N VAL A 81 -1.87 -22.05 1.62
CA VAL A 81 -2.19 -20.94 0.71
C VAL A 81 -1.07 -20.83 -0.33
N LYS A 82 -1.43 -20.85 -1.61
CA LYS A 82 -0.47 -20.69 -2.72
C LYS A 82 -0.34 -19.22 -3.09
N PHE A 83 0.87 -18.81 -3.40
CA PHE A 83 1.16 -17.46 -3.87
C PHE A 83 2.21 -17.50 -4.97
N GLN A 84 2.21 -16.49 -5.83
CA GLN A 84 3.09 -16.40 -6.99
C GLN A 84 3.71 -15.01 -7.08
N PRO A 85 4.94 -14.89 -7.64
CA PRO A 85 5.58 -13.60 -7.83
C PRO A 85 4.80 -12.74 -8.83
N VAL A 86 4.89 -11.43 -8.63
CA VAL A 86 4.31 -10.38 -9.47
C VAL A 86 5.37 -9.32 -9.69
N ASP A 87 5.53 -8.87 -10.94
CA ASP A 87 6.32 -7.68 -11.25
C ASP A 87 5.62 -6.48 -10.60
N PHE A 88 6.27 -5.87 -9.62
CA PHE A 88 5.74 -4.69 -8.94
C PHE A 88 6.39 -3.47 -9.57
N ALA A 89 5.82 -3.04 -10.69
CA ALA A 89 6.24 -1.85 -11.40
C ALA A 89 5.24 -0.71 -11.20
N PHE A 90 5.71 0.46 -10.79
CA PHE A 90 4.88 1.64 -10.63
C PHE A 90 5.45 2.87 -11.32
N SER A 91 4.56 3.79 -11.68
CA SER A 91 4.90 5.07 -12.30
C SER A 91 4.07 6.20 -11.69
N CYS A 92 4.64 7.40 -11.64
CA CYS A 92 3.89 8.61 -11.29
C CYS A 92 3.89 9.55 -12.50
N THR A 93 2.73 10.12 -12.81
CA THR A 93 2.49 10.97 -13.97
C THR A 93 1.68 12.20 -13.56
N TYR A 94 1.93 13.33 -14.22
CA TYR A 94 1.11 14.52 -14.01
C TYR A 94 -0.23 14.38 -14.75
N LEU A 95 -1.32 14.77 -14.11
CA LEU A 95 -2.61 14.97 -14.78
C LEU A 95 -2.66 16.41 -15.33
N LEU A 96 -2.60 16.57 -16.65
CA LEU A 96 -2.60 17.89 -17.27
C LEU A 96 -4.03 18.49 -17.35
N PRO A 97 -4.20 19.81 -17.15
CA PRO A 97 -5.49 20.47 -17.32
C PRO A 97 -6.02 20.28 -18.76
N GLY A 98 -7.21 19.72 -18.91
CA GLY A 98 -7.81 19.41 -20.22
C GLY A 98 -7.70 17.94 -20.64
N ALA A 99 -6.94 17.10 -19.91
CA ALA A 99 -6.87 15.66 -20.10
C ALA A 99 -8.09 14.90 -19.51
N GLY A 100 -9.29 15.49 -19.64
CA GLY A 100 -10.52 15.01 -19.00
C GLY A 100 -11.11 13.72 -19.58
N THR A 101 -10.42 13.06 -20.52
CA THR A 101 -10.82 11.76 -21.06
C THR A 101 -9.73 10.74 -20.78
N MET A 102 -10.13 9.51 -20.44
CA MET A 102 -9.20 8.38 -20.31
C MET A 102 -8.31 8.25 -21.56
N GLU A 103 -8.86 8.52 -22.75
CA GLU A 103 -8.14 8.57 -24.03
C GLU A 103 -6.96 9.57 -24.07
N THR A 104 -7.04 10.67 -23.32
CA THR A 104 -5.96 11.67 -23.25
C THR A 104 -4.84 11.20 -22.32
N LEU A 105 -5.20 10.64 -21.17
CA LEU A 105 -4.28 9.95 -20.26
C LEU A 105 -3.57 8.79 -20.95
N GLU A 106 -4.29 8.16 -21.87
CA GLU A 106 -3.83 7.05 -22.66
C GLU A 106 -2.69 7.46 -23.62
N ARG A 107 -2.92 8.53 -24.39
CA ARG A 107 -1.90 9.11 -25.30
C ARG A 107 -0.70 9.67 -24.55
N GLU A 108 -0.91 10.19 -23.35
CA GLU A 108 0.14 10.79 -22.52
C GLU A 108 1.11 9.75 -21.91
N ARG A 109 0.67 8.50 -21.72
CA ARG A 109 1.51 7.40 -21.18
C ARG A 109 2.48 6.83 -22.23
N THR A 110 2.10 6.81 -23.50
CA THR A 110 2.84 6.13 -24.57
C THR A 110 3.71 7.05 -25.42
N GLU A 111 3.38 8.36 -25.52
CA GLU A 111 4.02 9.23 -26.51
C GLU A 111 4.75 10.47 -25.94
N THR A 112 4.38 10.99 -24.76
CA THR A 112 4.80 12.37 -24.37
C THR A 112 5.79 12.49 -23.22
N GLY A 113 6.23 11.40 -22.59
CA GLY A 113 7.28 11.49 -21.55
C GLY A 113 6.85 12.26 -20.28
N LEU A 114 5.55 12.29 -19.97
CA LEU A 114 4.99 13.03 -18.82
C LEU A 114 5.07 12.26 -17.49
N SER A 115 5.40 10.96 -17.51
CA SER A 115 5.74 10.23 -16.29
C SER A 115 7.03 10.78 -15.70
N PHE A 116 6.95 11.32 -14.47
CA PHE A 116 8.11 11.85 -13.76
C PHE A 116 8.75 10.84 -12.80
N PHE A 117 8.14 9.67 -12.65
CA PHE A 117 8.70 8.61 -11.84
C PHE A 117 8.36 7.25 -12.44
N ARG A 118 9.32 6.33 -12.50
CA ARG A 118 9.09 4.92 -12.82
C ARG A 118 10.02 4.03 -11.99
N TYR A 119 9.45 2.96 -11.46
CA TYR A 119 10.14 1.90 -10.74
C TYR A 119 9.65 0.54 -11.24
N SER A 120 10.54 -0.44 -11.38
CA SER A 120 10.20 -1.85 -11.55
C SER A 120 11.18 -2.70 -10.76
N ASN A 121 10.67 -3.70 -10.06
CA ASN A 121 11.48 -4.65 -9.29
C ASN A 121 12.19 -5.68 -10.20
N MET A 122 11.63 -6.01 -11.37
CA MET A 122 12.15 -7.08 -12.24
C MET A 122 13.01 -6.60 -13.43
N ASN A 123 12.84 -5.37 -13.94
CA ASN A 123 13.37 -5.01 -15.28
C ASN A 123 14.20 -3.72 -15.41
N SER A 124 14.90 -3.25 -14.36
CA SER A 124 15.65 -1.98 -14.45
C SER A 124 17.16 -2.16 -14.26
N ILE A 125 17.94 -2.03 -15.35
CA ILE A 125 19.42 -1.88 -15.31
C ILE A 125 19.81 -0.53 -14.67
N VAL A 126 18.94 0.47 -14.77
CA VAL A 126 19.03 1.76 -14.07
C VAL A 126 17.70 2.01 -13.37
N LYS A 127 17.64 1.74 -12.07
CA LYS A 127 16.47 1.94 -11.19
C LYS A 127 16.27 3.42 -10.81
N PHE A 128 16.55 4.35 -11.71
CA PHE A 128 16.57 5.78 -11.37
C PHE A 128 15.31 6.48 -11.90
N PRO A 129 14.59 7.28 -11.09
CA PRO A 129 13.45 8.05 -11.57
C PRO A 129 13.86 8.99 -12.70
N TYR A 130 13.13 9.00 -13.82
CA TYR A 130 13.23 10.04 -14.84
C TYR A 130 12.13 11.09 -14.55
N PRO A 131 12.40 12.14 -13.75
CA PRO A 131 11.46 13.24 -13.60
C PRO A 131 11.24 13.93 -14.94
N SER A 132 9.98 14.11 -15.32
CA SER A 132 9.60 15.11 -16.29
C SER A 132 9.78 16.45 -15.57
N LEU A 133 10.87 17.13 -15.91
CA LEU A 133 11.34 18.29 -15.17
C LEU A 133 10.52 19.50 -15.57
N SER A 134 9.69 20.00 -14.65
CA SER A 134 9.19 21.37 -14.74
C SER A 134 10.40 22.30 -14.68
N LEU A 135 10.72 22.95 -15.80
CA LEU A 135 11.79 23.94 -15.88
C LEU A 135 11.27 25.29 -15.40
N ASP A 136 12.13 26.08 -14.76
CA ASP A 136 11.73 27.37 -14.23
C ASP A 136 11.50 28.35 -15.40
N PRO A 137 10.24 28.76 -15.66
CA PRO A 137 9.92 29.64 -16.77
C PRO A 137 10.48 31.06 -16.57
N MET A 138 10.91 31.41 -15.35
CA MET A 138 11.57 32.68 -15.04
C MET A 138 13.07 32.66 -15.36
N GLN A 139 13.69 31.48 -15.50
CA GLN A 139 15.12 31.32 -15.85
C GLN A 139 15.34 31.17 -17.36
N LYS A 140 14.71 32.02 -18.18
CA LYS A 140 14.80 31.96 -19.66
C LYS A 140 16.23 32.03 -20.21
N TRP A 141 17.17 32.59 -19.44
CA TRP A 141 18.57 32.77 -19.80
C TRP A 141 19.47 31.55 -19.51
N VAL A 142 18.99 30.61 -18.70
CA VAL A 142 19.71 29.37 -18.41
C VAL A 142 19.25 28.31 -19.40
N PRO A 143 20.14 27.68 -20.19
CA PRO A 143 19.74 26.63 -21.11
C PRO A 143 18.95 25.53 -20.38
N GLY A 144 17.82 25.10 -20.96
CA GLY A 144 16.91 24.15 -20.29
C GLY A 144 17.58 22.85 -19.84
N TRP A 145 18.60 22.38 -20.58
CA TRP A 145 19.38 21.21 -20.19
C TRP A 145 20.22 21.43 -18.91
N VAL A 146 20.71 22.65 -18.67
CA VAL A 146 21.44 23.01 -17.44
C VAL A 146 20.49 23.04 -16.26
N GLN A 147 19.30 23.65 -16.44
CA GLN A 147 18.25 23.63 -15.42
C GLN A 147 17.84 22.19 -15.09
N ALA A 148 17.66 21.36 -16.10
CA ALA A 148 17.33 19.96 -15.95
C ALA A 148 18.39 19.18 -15.16
N VAL A 149 19.67 19.32 -15.53
CA VAL A 149 20.79 18.66 -14.82
C VAL A 149 20.88 19.13 -13.36
N ARG A 150 20.68 20.43 -13.09
CA ARG A 150 20.73 20.97 -11.72
C ARG A 150 19.58 20.46 -10.86
N LYS A 151 18.35 20.49 -11.39
CA LYS A 151 17.16 20.01 -10.68
C LYS A 151 17.25 18.49 -10.46
N TYR A 152 17.59 17.73 -11.51
CA TYR A 152 17.80 16.29 -11.42
C TYR A 152 18.88 15.96 -10.37
N GLY A 153 20.07 16.54 -10.47
CA GLY A 153 21.15 16.32 -9.52
C GLY A 153 20.75 16.63 -8.07
N LYS A 154 19.95 17.68 -7.85
CA LYS A 154 19.41 18.03 -6.54
C LYS A 154 18.41 16.98 -6.03
N LEU A 155 17.45 16.56 -6.86
CA LEU A 155 16.50 15.50 -6.51
C LEU A 155 17.21 14.19 -6.19
N CYS A 156 18.24 13.83 -6.96
CA CYS A 156 19.09 12.67 -6.68
C CYS A 156 19.73 12.76 -5.30
N TYR A 157 20.35 13.90 -5.00
CA TYR A 157 21.00 14.14 -3.72
C TYR A 157 20.01 14.05 -2.55
N GLU A 158 18.86 14.73 -2.66
CA GLU A 158 17.83 14.76 -1.62
C GLU A 158 17.20 13.38 -1.40
N LEU A 159 17.00 12.61 -2.46
CA LEU A 159 16.52 11.22 -2.39
C LEU A 159 17.51 10.33 -1.64
N VAL A 160 18.80 10.39 -1.98
CA VAL A 160 19.85 9.65 -1.28
C VAL A 160 19.95 10.10 0.17
N TYR A 161 19.91 11.40 0.42
CA TYR A 161 19.98 11.96 1.76
C TYR A 161 18.81 11.50 2.62
N PHE A 162 17.58 11.57 2.12
CA PHE A 162 16.39 11.10 2.83
C PHE A 162 16.48 9.62 3.16
N PHE A 163 16.85 8.78 2.19
CA PHE A 163 16.80 7.34 2.40
C PHE A 163 18.02 6.75 3.12
N VAL A 164 19.16 7.44 3.14
CA VAL A 164 20.40 6.95 3.77
C VAL A 164 20.73 7.69 5.07
N ILE A 165 20.45 8.99 5.16
CA ILE A 165 20.80 9.81 6.31
C ILE A 165 19.62 9.95 7.27
N ALA A 166 18.39 10.18 6.78
CA ALA A 166 17.23 10.40 7.67
C ALA A 166 17.00 9.27 8.68
N PRO A 167 17.19 7.96 8.36
CA PRO A 167 17.08 6.90 9.35
C PRO A 167 18.02 7.04 10.56
N ARG A 168 19.17 7.70 10.40
CA ARG A 168 20.10 7.99 11.50
C ARG A 168 19.57 9.05 12.47
N HIS A 169 18.53 9.80 12.08
CA HIS A 169 17.92 10.81 12.93
C HIS A 169 16.81 10.24 13.82
N ILE A 170 16.38 8.99 13.62
CA ILE A 170 15.37 8.32 14.45
C ILE A 170 15.84 8.32 15.92
N GLY A 171 14.95 8.69 16.84
CA GLY A 171 15.26 8.78 18.28
C GLY A 171 16.07 10.03 18.68
N THR A 172 16.50 10.86 17.73
CA THR A 172 17.19 12.13 18.01
C THR A 172 16.20 13.30 18.01
N SER A 173 16.57 14.42 18.62
CA SER A 173 15.76 15.67 18.59
C SER A 173 15.53 16.22 17.18
N ARG A 174 16.29 15.75 16.17
CA ARG A 174 16.07 16.16 14.77
C ARG A 174 14.78 15.59 14.19
N MET A 175 14.33 14.41 14.61
CA MET A 175 13.18 13.72 14.02
C MET A 175 12.09 13.36 15.04
N ASN A 176 12.46 13.12 16.30
CA ASN A 176 11.53 12.68 17.33
C ASN A 176 10.39 13.69 17.54
N ASN A 177 9.15 13.18 17.62
CA ASN A 177 7.91 13.94 17.73
C ASN A 177 7.63 14.94 16.61
N LYS A 178 8.29 14.83 15.45
CA LYS A 178 8.00 15.67 14.28
C LYS A 178 7.07 14.97 13.29
N SER A 179 6.20 15.75 12.68
CA SER A 179 5.52 15.35 11.46
C SER A 179 6.53 15.21 10.31
N LEU A 180 6.18 14.45 9.27
CA LEU A 180 7.00 14.29 8.07
C LEU A 180 7.27 15.64 7.43
N GLY A 181 6.24 16.49 7.32
CA GLY A 181 6.36 17.83 6.77
C GLY A 181 7.33 18.70 7.55
N ASP A 182 7.21 18.73 8.89
CA ASP A 182 8.06 19.57 9.74
C ASP A 182 9.51 19.10 9.74
N TYR A 183 9.73 17.79 9.66
CA TYR A 183 11.06 17.22 9.47
C TYR A 183 11.66 17.66 8.12
N LEU A 184 10.92 17.48 7.02
CA LEU A 184 11.41 17.82 5.68
C LEU A 184 11.70 19.32 5.53
N ARG A 185 10.83 20.19 6.05
CA ARG A 185 11.04 21.65 6.06
C ARG A 185 12.22 22.04 6.94
N GLY A 186 12.34 21.45 8.13
CA GLY A 186 13.41 21.73 9.08
C GLY A 186 14.80 21.29 8.60
N GLU A 187 14.87 20.24 7.78
CA GLU A 187 16.11 19.72 7.19
C GLU A 187 16.45 20.36 5.82
N GLY A 188 15.59 21.24 5.32
CA GLY A 188 15.85 22.05 4.11
C GLY A 188 15.62 21.32 2.78
N TYR A 189 14.80 20.26 2.76
CA TYR A 189 14.42 19.58 1.53
C TYR A 189 13.62 20.51 0.61
N SER A 190 13.90 20.43 -0.69
CA SER A 190 13.22 21.26 -1.70
C SER A 190 11.75 20.89 -1.88
N GLN A 191 10.93 21.88 -2.25
CA GLN A 191 9.53 21.63 -2.60
C GLN A 191 9.39 20.74 -3.84
N ASP A 192 10.36 20.79 -4.76
CA ASP A 192 10.44 19.88 -5.90
C ASP A 192 10.59 18.43 -5.41
N PHE A 193 11.49 18.16 -4.46
CA PHE A 193 11.64 16.83 -3.89
C PHE A 193 10.39 16.36 -3.14
N ILE A 194 9.82 17.23 -2.31
CA ILE A 194 8.64 16.89 -1.50
C ILE A 194 7.44 16.61 -2.40
N GLY A 195 7.10 17.55 -3.28
CA GLY A 195 5.86 17.53 -4.06
C GLY A 195 5.95 16.79 -5.41
N GLU A 196 7.13 16.66 -6.01
CA GLU A 196 7.30 16.00 -7.32
C GLU A 196 7.97 14.62 -7.22
N LEU A 197 8.41 14.18 -6.04
CA LEU A 197 9.07 12.88 -5.90
C LEU A 197 8.59 12.09 -4.67
N LEU A 198 8.75 12.66 -3.47
CA LEU A 198 8.52 11.92 -2.23
C LEU A 198 7.03 11.68 -1.96
N TYR A 199 6.20 12.72 -1.99
CA TYR A 199 4.77 12.61 -1.68
C TYR A 199 4.00 11.79 -2.73
N PRO A 200 4.16 12.01 -4.04
CA PRO A 200 3.52 11.17 -5.05
C PRO A 200 3.83 9.68 -4.90
N MET A 201 5.04 9.34 -4.44
CA MET A 201 5.45 7.96 -4.18
C MET A 201 4.78 7.41 -2.91
N LEU A 202 4.84 8.16 -1.81
CA LEU A 202 4.35 7.69 -0.51
C LEU A 202 2.83 7.64 -0.44
N THR A 203 2.10 8.56 -1.10
CA THR A 203 0.62 8.53 -1.06
C THR A 203 0.01 7.36 -1.80
N VAL A 204 0.74 6.78 -2.76
CA VAL A 204 0.33 5.53 -3.42
C VAL A 204 0.40 4.36 -2.44
N VAL A 205 1.45 4.33 -1.61
CA VAL A 205 1.65 3.27 -0.61
C VAL A 205 0.71 3.47 0.58
N CYS A 206 0.62 4.69 1.08
CA CYS A 206 -0.18 5.05 2.24
C CYS A 206 -1.67 5.29 1.93
N THR A 207 -2.04 5.34 0.64
CA THR A 207 -3.39 5.63 0.13
C THR A 207 -4.04 6.81 0.87
N CYS A 208 -3.38 7.96 0.83
CA CYS A 208 -3.82 9.14 1.57
C CYS A 208 -3.56 10.44 0.80
N SER A 209 -4.14 11.54 1.28
CA SER A 209 -3.86 12.87 0.74
C SER A 209 -2.46 13.36 1.13
N TYR A 210 -1.94 14.36 0.41
CA TYR A 210 -0.64 14.97 0.76
C TYR A 210 -0.71 15.65 2.13
N GLU A 211 -1.85 16.26 2.46
CA GLU A 211 -2.06 16.89 3.76
C GLU A 211 -2.04 15.85 4.89
N THR A 212 -2.66 14.69 4.67
CA THR A 212 -2.65 13.59 5.63
C THR A 212 -1.23 13.05 5.78
N LEU A 213 -0.51 12.83 4.68
CA LEU A 213 0.86 12.34 4.68
C LEU A 213 1.85 13.32 5.35
N ASP A 214 1.69 14.63 5.15
CA ASP A 214 2.52 15.68 5.78
C ASP A 214 2.48 15.55 7.32
N LYS A 215 1.34 15.11 7.86
CA LYS A 215 1.10 14.92 9.30
C LYS A 215 1.59 13.56 9.84
N TYR A 216 2.06 12.64 9.00
CA TYR A 216 2.55 11.34 9.47
C TYR A 216 3.80 11.51 10.35
N PRO A 217 4.03 10.68 11.37
CA PRO A 217 5.27 10.76 12.15
C PRO A 217 6.48 10.49 11.26
N ALA A 218 7.44 11.41 11.25
CA ALA A 218 8.64 11.31 10.40
C ALA A 218 9.44 10.03 10.68
N GLU A 219 9.49 9.60 11.94
CA GLU A 219 10.18 8.38 12.37
C GLU A 219 9.59 7.12 11.77
N VAL A 220 8.26 7.05 11.62
CA VAL A 220 7.59 5.88 11.02
C VAL A 220 7.94 5.76 9.55
N ILE A 221 7.94 6.88 8.81
CA ILE A 221 8.31 6.91 7.39
C ILE A 221 9.79 6.56 7.20
N ALA A 222 10.68 7.12 8.03
CA ALA A 222 12.11 6.82 7.97
C ALA A 222 12.41 5.36 8.35
N ALA A 223 11.73 4.83 9.38
CA ALA A 223 11.89 3.46 9.84
C ALA A 223 11.34 2.44 8.84
N TYR A 224 10.25 2.76 8.13
CA TYR A 224 9.74 1.93 7.04
C TYR A 224 10.82 1.68 5.99
N HIS A 225 11.60 2.71 5.63
CA HIS A 225 12.71 2.54 4.70
C HIS A 225 13.92 1.79 5.31
N ASP A 226 14.31 2.04 6.57
CA ASP A 226 15.42 1.28 7.19
C ASP A 226 15.09 -0.21 7.35
N SER A 227 13.83 -0.50 7.67
CA SER A 227 13.34 -1.86 7.94
C SER A 227 13.02 -2.64 6.66
N TYR A 228 12.52 -1.97 5.61
CA TYR A 228 11.95 -2.61 4.43
C TYR A 228 12.49 -2.08 3.09
N GLY A 229 13.31 -1.03 3.05
CA GLY A 229 13.70 -0.33 1.81
C GLY A 229 14.32 -1.21 0.71
N SER A 230 13.48 -1.59 -0.27
CA SER A 230 13.83 -2.17 -1.57
C SER A 230 13.79 -1.14 -2.71
N TRP A 231 13.32 0.06 -2.41
CA TRP A 231 13.03 1.12 -3.37
C TRP A 231 14.28 1.88 -3.78
N THR A 232 15.32 1.86 -2.94
CA THR A 232 16.63 2.42 -3.27
C THR A 232 17.50 1.35 -3.92
N TRP A 233 18.10 1.68 -5.05
CA TRP A 233 19.19 0.91 -5.68
C TRP A 233 20.48 0.91 -4.85
N LEU A 234 20.47 1.55 -3.69
CA LEU A 234 21.62 1.66 -2.81
C LEU A 234 21.72 0.41 -1.94
N PRO A 235 22.89 -0.23 -1.87
CA PRO A 235 23.09 -1.39 -1.02
C PRO A 235 22.83 -0.98 0.44
N ASN A 236 21.87 -1.64 1.09
CA ASN A 236 21.69 -1.52 2.53
C ASN A 236 22.74 -2.39 3.21
N PRO A 237 23.74 -1.81 3.91
CA PRO A 237 24.82 -2.58 4.53
C PRO A 237 24.33 -3.55 5.62
N LYS A 238 23.16 -3.30 6.24
CA LYS A 238 22.52 -4.26 7.16
C LYS A 238 21.94 -5.50 6.45
N ARG A 239 21.83 -5.45 5.11
CA ARG A 239 21.30 -6.51 4.24
C ARG A 239 22.25 -6.80 3.05
N ALA A 240 23.57 -6.74 3.26
CA ALA A 240 24.63 -6.85 2.25
C ALA A 240 24.57 -8.06 1.29
N ASN A 241 23.70 -9.06 1.55
CA ASN A 241 23.46 -10.23 0.68
C ASN A 241 22.16 -10.18 -0.15
N ARG A 242 21.40 -9.08 -0.17
CA ARG A 242 20.12 -8.99 -0.91
C ARG A 242 20.12 -7.81 -1.87
N PHE A 243 20.62 -8.04 -3.08
CA PHE A 243 20.60 -7.08 -4.19
C PHE A 243 19.22 -6.91 -4.86
N SER A 244 18.23 -7.73 -4.47
CA SER A 244 16.84 -7.57 -4.87
C SER A 244 16.04 -7.06 -3.68
N GLY A 245 15.27 -6.00 -3.89
CA GLY A 245 14.00 -5.91 -3.18
C GLY A 245 13.26 -7.21 -3.39
N GLY A 246 12.96 -7.94 -2.31
CA GLY A 246 12.32 -9.26 -2.41
C GLY A 246 11.15 -9.24 -3.40
N GLU A 247 10.95 -10.37 -4.08
CA GLU A 247 9.85 -10.53 -5.04
C GLU A 247 8.52 -10.24 -4.34
N HIS A 248 7.72 -9.34 -4.92
CA HIS A 248 6.35 -9.14 -4.46
C HIS A 248 5.50 -10.31 -4.93
N CYS A 249 4.58 -10.78 -4.09
CA CYS A 249 3.73 -11.92 -4.36
C CYS A 249 2.26 -11.56 -4.21
N ARG A 250 1.42 -12.24 -4.99
CA ARG A 250 -0.04 -12.29 -4.78
C ARG A 250 -0.45 -13.69 -4.38
N VAL A 251 -1.55 -13.82 -3.64
CA VAL A 251 -2.20 -15.12 -3.43
C VAL A 251 -2.80 -15.58 -4.77
N THR A 252 -2.55 -16.85 -5.13
CA THR A 252 -2.93 -17.39 -6.44
C THR A 252 -4.46 -17.45 -6.60
N ASP A 253 -5.14 -17.99 -5.58
CA ASP A 253 -6.59 -18.21 -5.54
C ASP A 253 -7.33 -17.09 -4.75
N GLY A 254 -6.71 -15.91 -4.69
CA GLY A 254 -7.25 -14.72 -4.06
C GLY A 254 -7.46 -14.81 -2.54
N VAL A 255 -8.04 -13.75 -1.97
CA VAL A 255 -8.29 -13.66 -0.53
C VAL A 255 -9.31 -14.67 -0.03
N CYS A 256 -10.19 -15.17 -0.89
CA CYS A 256 -11.18 -16.17 -0.51
C CYS A 256 -10.54 -17.51 -0.10
N ASP A 257 -9.43 -17.91 -0.73
CA ASP A 257 -8.69 -19.12 -0.35
C ASP A 257 -8.04 -18.97 1.04
N VAL A 258 -7.51 -17.78 1.35
CA VAL A 258 -6.98 -17.47 2.68
C VAL A 258 -8.07 -17.60 3.74
N VAL A 259 -9.23 -16.98 3.49
CA VAL A 259 -10.38 -17.05 4.41
C VAL A 259 -10.84 -18.50 4.59
N ALA A 260 -10.95 -19.26 3.50
CA ALA A 260 -11.36 -20.67 3.54
C ALA A 260 -10.39 -21.52 4.36
N LYS A 261 -9.08 -21.36 4.17
CA LYS A 261 -8.04 -22.15 4.87
C LYS A 261 -7.95 -21.81 6.35
N LEU A 262 -8.04 -20.53 6.72
CA LEU A 262 -7.98 -20.12 8.13
C LEU A 262 -9.27 -20.44 8.90
N SER A 263 -10.42 -20.48 8.22
CA SER A 263 -11.70 -20.77 8.87
C SER A 263 -12.14 -22.24 8.78
N ALA A 264 -11.40 -23.11 8.09
CA ALA A 264 -11.78 -24.51 7.84
C ALA A 264 -12.18 -25.28 9.12
N ASP A 265 -11.45 -25.06 10.21
CA ASP A 265 -11.67 -25.75 11.50
C ASP A 265 -12.53 -24.94 12.49
N CYS A 266 -13.00 -23.75 12.10
CA CYS A 266 -13.79 -22.86 12.95
C CYS A 266 -15.26 -23.28 12.96
N LYS A 267 -15.65 -24.12 13.93
CA LYS A 267 -17.00 -24.70 14.03
C LYS A 267 -18.08 -23.76 14.59
N LYS A 268 -17.68 -22.71 15.31
CA LYS A 268 -18.61 -21.78 15.99
C LYS A 268 -18.46 -20.39 15.40
N LEU A 269 -19.43 -20.03 14.56
CA LEU A 269 -19.47 -18.75 13.86
C LEU A 269 -20.77 -18.04 14.19
N ASN A 270 -20.67 -16.76 14.53
CA ASN A 270 -21.82 -15.87 14.73
C ASN A 270 -21.68 -14.68 13.78
N LEU A 271 -22.45 -14.70 12.69
CA LEU A 271 -22.45 -13.68 11.65
C LEU A 271 -23.58 -12.67 11.90
N ASN A 272 -23.44 -11.44 11.43
CA ASN A 272 -24.31 -10.32 11.78
C ASN A 272 -24.29 -9.96 13.27
N ALA A 273 -23.19 -10.28 13.96
CA ALA A 273 -23.02 -9.97 15.37
C ALA A 273 -22.66 -8.49 15.56
N LYS A 274 -23.52 -7.75 16.26
CA LYS A 274 -23.19 -6.41 16.75
C LYS A 274 -22.50 -6.53 18.10
N CYS A 275 -21.17 -6.60 18.10
CA CYS A 275 -20.40 -6.74 19.33
C CYS A 275 -20.04 -5.41 19.99
N PHE A 276 -19.79 -4.36 19.20
CA PHE A 276 -19.38 -3.04 19.69
C PHE A 276 -19.92 -1.92 18.79
N GLU A 277 -20.27 -0.78 19.38
CA GLU A 277 -20.44 0.48 18.66
C GLU A 277 -19.07 1.18 18.61
N GLY A 278 -18.55 1.39 17.40
CA GLY A 278 -17.26 2.07 17.22
C GLY A 278 -17.39 3.55 17.56
N THR A 279 -16.42 4.10 18.30
CA THR A 279 -16.17 5.54 18.34
C THR A 279 -15.52 6.00 17.04
N GLU A 280 -15.84 7.21 16.56
CA GLU A 280 -15.22 7.79 15.35
C GLU A 280 -13.69 7.84 15.49
N GLY A 281 -13.00 6.95 14.77
CA GLY A 281 -11.56 7.01 14.56
C GLY A 281 -11.22 7.95 13.40
N VAL A 282 -10.02 8.52 13.38
CA VAL A 282 -9.54 9.27 12.21
C VAL A 282 -9.16 8.28 11.11
N THR A 283 -10.15 7.90 10.30
CA THR A 283 -9.98 7.03 9.14
C THR A 283 -9.99 7.84 7.85
N ASN A 284 -9.21 7.40 6.86
CA ASN A 284 -9.38 7.85 5.47
C ASN A 284 -10.36 6.91 4.78
N LYS A 285 -11.28 7.48 4.00
CA LYS A 285 -12.14 6.71 3.10
C LYS A 285 -11.45 6.56 1.76
N ASP A 286 -11.10 5.33 1.42
CA ASP A 286 -10.58 4.96 0.12
C ASP A 286 -11.69 4.36 -0.74
N PHE A 287 -11.75 4.76 -2.00
CA PHE A 287 -12.66 4.20 -3.00
C PHE A 287 -11.86 3.37 -3.99
N ALA A 288 -12.31 2.14 -4.29
CA ALA A 288 -11.79 1.36 -5.41
C ALA A 288 -12.91 1.04 -6.41
N ALA A 289 -12.66 1.30 -7.70
CA ALA A 289 -13.52 0.86 -8.80
C ALA A 289 -12.75 0.02 -9.81
N ALA A 290 -13.38 -1.02 -10.35
CA ALA A 290 -12.83 -1.82 -11.43
C ALA A 290 -13.59 -1.59 -12.75
N ALA A 291 -12.90 -1.31 -13.86
CA ALA A 291 -13.52 -1.03 -15.17
C ALA A 291 -12.63 -1.43 -16.37
N PRO A 292 -13.20 -1.83 -17.53
CA PRO A 292 -12.48 -2.01 -18.78
C PRO A 292 -12.17 -0.67 -19.53
N PRO A 293 -10.95 -0.42 -20.07
CA PRO A 293 -10.59 0.64 -20.99
C PRO A 293 -11.19 0.39 -22.38
N LEU A 294 -11.10 1.43 -23.20
CA LEU A 294 -11.69 1.48 -24.52
C LEU A 294 -10.87 0.76 -25.60
N ARG A 295 -9.64 0.29 -25.34
CA ARG A 295 -8.84 -0.51 -26.29
C ARG A 295 -7.66 -1.23 -25.64
N ALA A 296 -7.12 -2.24 -26.34
CA ALA A 296 -6.00 -3.08 -25.91
C ALA A 296 -4.67 -2.28 -25.81
N TRP A 297 -3.97 -2.44 -24.69
CA TRP A 297 -2.93 -1.53 -24.24
C TRP A 297 -1.63 -2.28 -23.87
N PRO A 298 -0.45 -1.90 -24.39
CA PRO A 298 0.82 -2.50 -23.96
C PRO A 298 1.42 -1.65 -22.84
N SER A 299 1.62 -2.21 -21.63
CA SER A 299 2.48 -1.54 -20.65
C SER A 299 3.13 -2.49 -19.64
N SER A 300 4.41 -2.28 -19.40
CA SER A 300 5.28 -2.95 -18.44
C SER A 300 5.24 -2.31 -17.04
N SER A 301 4.11 -1.71 -16.64
CA SER A 301 3.95 -1.15 -15.29
C SER A 301 2.52 -1.35 -14.77
N HIS A 302 2.44 -1.86 -13.54
CA HIS A 302 1.23 -2.33 -12.88
C HIS A 302 0.47 -1.20 -12.20
N LEU A 303 1.13 -0.11 -11.81
CA LEU A 303 0.58 0.95 -10.98
C LEU A 303 0.89 2.33 -11.57
N SER A 304 -0.12 3.20 -11.72
CA SER A 304 0.04 4.58 -12.18
C SER A 304 -0.60 5.55 -11.20
N SER A 305 0.22 6.39 -10.57
CA SER A 305 -0.24 7.52 -9.76
C SER A 305 -0.40 8.74 -10.64
N GLN A 306 -1.58 9.34 -10.64
CA GLN A 306 -1.83 10.59 -11.35
C GLN A 306 -2.05 11.71 -10.36
N CYS A 307 -1.22 12.74 -10.48
CA CYS A 307 -1.26 13.93 -9.64
C CYS A 307 -1.48 15.13 -10.56
N PRO A 308 -2.60 15.87 -10.45
CA PRO A 308 -2.65 17.18 -11.06
C PRO A 308 -1.58 18.03 -10.35
N GLY A 309 -0.73 18.74 -11.09
CA GLY A 309 0.31 19.56 -10.48
C GLY A 309 -0.24 20.43 -9.33
N LYS A 310 0.56 20.70 -8.28
CA LYS A 310 0.16 21.45 -7.06
C LYS A 310 -1.14 20.99 -6.35
N LEU A 311 -1.76 19.86 -6.69
CA LEU A 311 -3.07 19.46 -6.14
C LEU A 311 -2.97 18.30 -5.13
N ALA A 312 -3.84 18.37 -4.11
CA ALA A 312 -3.81 17.65 -2.83
C ALA A 312 -4.35 16.21 -2.85
N ALA A 313 -4.71 15.67 -4.01
CA ALA A 313 -5.32 14.34 -4.17
C ALA A 313 -4.51 13.48 -5.15
N SER A 314 -4.36 12.20 -4.85
CA SER A 314 -3.70 11.22 -5.73
C SER A 314 -4.66 10.11 -6.11
N MET A 315 -4.78 9.86 -7.42
CA MET A 315 -5.44 8.69 -7.97
C MET A 315 -4.41 7.61 -8.25
N CYS A 316 -4.73 6.35 -7.99
CA CYS A 316 -3.86 5.23 -8.30
C CYS A 316 -4.57 4.19 -9.15
N SER A 317 -4.11 3.94 -10.38
CA SER A 317 -4.72 2.94 -11.27
C SER A 317 -3.82 1.74 -11.47
N ILE A 318 -4.41 0.56 -11.38
CA ILE A 318 -3.74 -0.73 -11.43
C ILE A 318 -4.21 -1.51 -12.66
N TRP A 319 -3.28 -1.94 -13.51
CA TRP A 319 -3.60 -2.85 -14.62
C TRP A 319 -3.57 -4.29 -14.13
N MET A 320 -4.75 -4.86 -13.90
CA MET A 320 -4.88 -6.15 -13.23
C MET A 320 -4.32 -7.29 -14.07
N HIS A 321 -4.37 -7.20 -15.40
CA HIS A 321 -3.74 -8.18 -16.30
C HIS A 321 -2.22 -8.32 -16.10
N ASN A 322 -1.55 -7.22 -15.73
CA ASN A 322 -0.11 -7.28 -15.47
C ASN A 322 0.16 -8.03 -14.15
N VAL A 323 -0.77 -7.96 -13.19
CA VAL A 323 -0.72 -8.67 -11.91
C VAL A 323 -1.07 -10.16 -12.09
N ASP A 324 -2.05 -10.44 -12.93
CA ASP A 324 -2.51 -11.77 -13.30
C ASP A 324 -2.88 -11.81 -14.78
N CYS A 325 -2.04 -12.45 -15.59
CA CYS A 325 -2.20 -12.51 -17.04
C CYS A 325 -3.44 -13.32 -17.49
N THR A 326 -4.12 -14.01 -16.56
CA THR A 326 -5.40 -14.68 -16.85
C THR A 326 -6.58 -13.71 -16.90
N LEU A 327 -6.43 -12.51 -16.31
CA LEU A 327 -7.46 -11.49 -16.32
C LEU A 327 -7.52 -10.75 -17.65
N ASP A 328 -8.67 -10.18 -17.97
CA ASP A 328 -8.85 -9.35 -19.15
C ASP A 328 -7.80 -8.21 -19.17
N PRO A 329 -7.04 -8.02 -20.27
CA PRO A 329 -6.10 -6.90 -20.44
C PRO A 329 -6.69 -5.52 -20.17
N SER A 330 -8.01 -5.43 -20.28
CA SER A 330 -8.80 -4.26 -20.03
C SER A 330 -9.12 -4.10 -18.52
N LEU A 331 -9.02 -5.10 -17.66
CA LEU A 331 -9.37 -4.91 -16.25
C LEU A 331 -8.42 -3.91 -15.53
N ILE A 332 -8.93 -2.74 -15.16
CA ILE A 332 -8.21 -1.71 -14.37
C ILE A 332 -8.91 -1.55 -13.03
N GLN A 333 -8.14 -1.52 -11.94
CA GLN A 333 -8.62 -1.12 -10.62
C GLN A 333 -8.07 0.27 -10.26
N THR A 334 -8.94 1.24 -10.00
CA THR A 334 -8.56 2.61 -9.66
C THR A 334 -8.94 2.94 -8.23
N TRP A 335 -7.97 3.44 -7.46
CA TRP A 335 -8.14 3.94 -6.11
C TRP A 335 -8.22 5.46 -6.10
N ASN A 336 -9.19 6.00 -5.36
CA ASN A 336 -9.44 7.44 -5.18
C ASN A 336 -9.43 8.20 -6.52
N PRO A 337 -10.31 7.84 -7.47
CA PRO A 337 -10.33 8.41 -8.81
C PRO A 337 -10.52 9.92 -8.73
N ILE A 338 -9.58 10.66 -9.32
CA ILE A 338 -9.74 12.11 -9.56
C ILE A 338 -10.68 12.32 -10.75
N ILE A 339 -10.63 11.40 -11.72
CA ILE A 339 -11.56 11.30 -12.84
C ILE A 339 -12.42 10.07 -12.59
N GLU A 340 -13.70 10.28 -12.35
CA GLU A 340 -14.64 9.19 -12.11
C GLU A 340 -14.74 8.28 -13.35
N PRO A 341 -14.70 6.95 -13.17
CA PRO A 341 -14.92 6.02 -14.27
C PRO A 341 -16.35 6.15 -14.79
N ALA A 342 -16.53 5.91 -16.09
CA ALA A 342 -17.85 5.93 -16.70
C ALA A 342 -18.76 4.88 -16.03
N PRO A 343 -19.94 5.25 -15.50
CA PRO A 343 -20.74 4.36 -14.64
C PRO A 343 -21.09 3.01 -15.28
N GLU A 344 -21.31 2.99 -16.59
CA GLU A 344 -21.64 1.79 -17.36
C GLU A 344 -20.48 0.80 -17.50
N LYS A 345 -19.26 1.22 -17.17
CA LYS A 345 -18.05 0.38 -17.19
C LYS A 345 -17.65 -0.12 -15.80
N VAL A 346 -18.27 0.37 -14.74
CA VAL A 346 -17.91 -0.03 -13.38
C VAL A 346 -18.45 -1.43 -13.11
N ILE A 347 -17.54 -2.39 -12.92
CA ILE A 347 -17.86 -3.79 -12.56
C ILE A 347 -18.24 -3.87 -11.08
N VAL A 348 -17.46 -3.21 -10.23
CA VAL A 348 -17.67 -3.15 -8.79
C VAL A 348 -17.15 -1.82 -8.25
N ASN A 349 -17.82 -1.28 -7.23
CA ASN A 349 -17.36 -0.19 -6.40
C ASN A 349 -17.27 -0.63 -4.94
N SER A 350 -16.26 -0.17 -4.22
CA SER A 350 -16.10 -0.53 -2.81
C SER A 350 -15.42 0.58 -2.02
N TRP A 351 -15.94 0.78 -0.81
CA TRP A 351 -15.45 1.76 0.14
C TRP A 351 -14.67 1.06 1.25
N PHE A 352 -13.48 1.55 1.53
CA PHE A 352 -12.61 1.04 2.58
C PHE A 352 -12.24 2.16 3.53
N GLU A 353 -12.20 1.85 4.82
CA GLU A 353 -11.67 2.75 5.82
C GLU A 353 -10.26 2.31 6.20
N ARG A 354 -9.31 3.25 6.17
CA ARG A 354 -7.94 2.98 6.57
C ARG A 354 -7.54 3.83 7.77
N PRO A 355 -6.83 3.25 8.76
CA PRO A 355 -6.30 4.02 9.86
C PRO A 355 -5.28 5.03 9.33
N THR A 356 -5.38 6.28 9.78
CA THR A 356 -4.34 7.27 9.54
C THR A 356 -3.22 7.10 10.56
N LEU A 357 -1.98 7.36 10.16
CA LEU A 357 -0.85 7.37 11.09
C LEU A 357 -0.59 8.81 11.51
N ASN A 358 -0.84 9.13 12.77
CA ASN A 358 -0.47 10.38 13.38
C ASN A 358 0.03 10.15 14.81
N THR A 359 0.52 11.19 15.47
CA THR A 359 1.05 11.09 16.83
C THR A 359 0.00 10.58 17.84
N GLY A 360 -1.28 10.89 17.62
CA GLY A 360 -2.39 10.39 18.42
C GLY A 360 -2.63 8.90 18.24
N THR A 361 -2.61 8.39 17.00
CA THR A 361 -2.78 6.94 16.74
C THR A 361 -1.59 6.12 17.24
N CYS A 362 -0.36 6.64 17.18
CA CYS A 362 0.80 5.99 17.79
C CYS A 362 0.62 5.83 19.31
N ARG A 363 0.19 6.89 20.01
CA ARG A 363 -0.14 6.79 21.44
C ARG A 363 -1.27 5.81 21.70
N GLY A 364 -2.27 5.75 20.81
CA GLY A 364 -3.36 4.77 20.89
C GLY A 364 -2.84 3.33 20.84
N ILE A 365 -1.87 3.04 19.96
CA ILE A 365 -1.21 1.72 19.87
C ILE A 365 -0.46 1.40 21.17
N ASP A 366 0.29 2.36 21.73
CA ASP A 366 1.01 2.17 23.01
C ASP A 366 0.04 1.87 24.17
N LEU A 367 -1.11 2.57 24.21
CA LEU A 367 -2.16 2.32 25.19
C LEU A 367 -2.76 0.92 25.03
N LEU A 368 -3.07 0.49 23.81
CA LEU A 368 -3.56 -0.87 23.53
C LEU A 368 -2.56 -1.95 23.95
N ALA A 369 -1.26 -1.69 23.84
CA ALA A 369 -0.22 -2.60 24.32
C ALA A 369 -0.21 -2.69 25.85
N SER A 370 -0.45 -1.58 26.56
CA SER A 370 -0.50 -1.55 28.03
C SER A 370 -1.76 -2.19 28.61
N SER A 371 -2.87 -2.22 27.86
CA SER A 371 -4.18 -2.75 28.32
C SER A 371 -4.40 -4.24 27.99
N GLN A 372 -3.37 -4.95 27.53
CA GLN A 372 -3.50 -6.38 27.18
C GLN A 372 -3.83 -7.24 28.41
N GLY A 373 -4.88 -8.07 28.30
CA GLY A 373 -5.31 -9.01 29.33
C GLY A 373 -6.21 -8.42 30.41
N GLU A 374 -6.44 -7.11 30.43
CA GLU A 374 -7.37 -6.47 31.37
C GLU A 374 -8.78 -7.01 31.17
N GLY A 375 -9.40 -7.51 32.23
CA GLY A 375 -10.72 -8.16 32.16
C GLY A 375 -10.78 -9.40 31.26
N GLY A 376 -9.62 -10.00 30.92
CA GLY A 376 -9.53 -11.10 29.97
C GLY A 376 -9.68 -10.69 28.50
N ILE A 377 -9.52 -9.40 28.19
CA ILE A 377 -9.62 -8.84 26.84
C ILE A 377 -8.21 -8.68 26.26
N TYR A 378 -8.05 -9.05 24.99
CA TYR A 378 -6.79 -8.94 24.26
C TYR A 378 -7.04 -8.23 22.93
N PHE A 379 -6.12 -7.38 22.49
CA PHE A 379 -6.19 -6.66 21.22
C PHE A 379 -5.07 -7.12 20.30
N VAL A 380 -5.39 -7.38 19.03
CA VAL A 380 -4.49 -7.97 18.03
C VAL A 380 -4.43 -7.16 16.74
#